data_AF-A0A535B223-F1
#
_entry.id   AF-A0A535B223-F1
#
_cell.length_a   1.000
_cell.length_b   1.000
_cell.length_c   1.000
_cell.angle_alpha   90.00
_cell.angle_beta   90.00
_cell.angle_gamma   90.00
#
_symmetry.space_group_name_H-M   'P 1'
#
loop_
_entity.id
_entity.type
_entity.pdbx_description
1 polymer ?
#
loop_
_entity_poly.entity_id
_entity_poly.type
_entity_poly.pdbx_seq_one_letter_code
_entity_poly.pdbx_strand_id
1 'polypeptide(L)'
;MSKILVIEPHRILQQAIAIALYPEDDVELRDAIPESLNVKDFDAVIVGAASLEEKSGLGGQGIHTIRVWKLPTIWIEDESSGQAPSRDDVVILKQPISREALLTALGKCLRAPGSKRNGAVAEREDGPRPSKEAAKKPASATTESAKFIELVDVVEEGPGDKKNKTQKKKKN
;
A
#
# COMPACT_ATOMS: atom_id res chain seq x y z
N MET A 1 11.33 12.16 8.98
CA MET A 1 10.77 12.98 7.90
C MET A 1 11.65 12.84 6.68
N SER A 2 11.48 11.71 6.02
CA SER A 2 11.86 11.49 4.64
C SER A 2 10.71 11.92 3.73
N LYS A 3 10.99 12.23 2.46
CA LYS A 3 9.96 12.55 1.46
C LYS A 3 9.72 11.35 0.55
N ILE A 4 8.48 10.86 0.52
CA ILE A 4 8.08 9.58 -0.07
C ILE A 4 7.10 9.82 -1.21
N LEU A 5 7.37 9.26 -2.39
CA LEU A 5 6.44 9.24 -3.50
C LEU A 5 5.58 7.97 -3.44
N VAL A 6 4.26 8.09 -3.51
CA VAL A 6 3.33 6.94 -3.58
C VAL A 6 2.60 6.97 -4.91
N ILE A 7 2.85 5.96 -5.75
CA ILE A 7 2.19 5.77 -7.04
C ILE A 7 1.16 4.64 -6.88
N GLU A 8 -0.08 5.00 -6.59
CA GLU A 8 -1.17 4.07 -6.26
C GLU A 8 -2.48 4.53 -6.92
N PRO A 9 -2.96 3.85 -7.99
CA PRO A 9 -4.19 4.21 -8.69
C PRO A 9 -5.50 3.98 -7.90
N HIS A 10 -5.51 3.14 -6.86
CA HIS A 10 -6.70 2.89 -6.04
C HIS A 10 -6.75 3.85 -4.85
N ARG A 11 -7.67 4.81 -4.90
CA ARG A 11 -7.77 5.90 -3.90
C ARG A 11 -7.82 5.41 -2.45
N ILE A 12 -8.50 4.30 -2.16
CA ILE A 12 -8.58 3.76 -0.79
C ILE A 12 -7.20 3.29 -0.32
N LEU A 13 -6.47 2.52 -1.13
CA LEU A 13 -5.12 2.05 -0.81
C LEU A 13 -4.11 3.21 -0.76
N GLN A 14 -4.21 4.16 -1.69
CA GLN A 14 -3.40 5.38 -1.71
C GLN A 14 -3.52 6.17 -0.40
N GLN A 15 -4.75 6.38 0.09
CA GLN A 15 -4.99 7.08 1.36
C GLN A 15 -4.60 6.23 2.57
N ALA A 16 -4.82 4.91 2.55
CA ALA A 16 -4.37 4.02 3.62
C ALA A 16 -2.84 4.03 3.80
N ILE A 17 -2.09 4.06 2.68
CA ILE A 17 -0.62 4.23 2.69
C ILE A 17 -0.26 5.61 3.25
N ALA A 18 -0.89 6.69 2.78
CA ALA A 18 -0.62 8.04 3.27
C ALA A 18 -0.81 8.17 4.80
N ILE A 19 -1.94 7.65 5.31
CA ILE A 19 -2.26 7.63 6.74
C ILE A 19 -1.29 6.75 7.53
N ALA A 20 -0.81 5.66 6.95
CA ALA A 20 0.15 4.77 7.62
C ALA A 20 1.52 5.42 7.84
N LEU A 21 1.93 6.35 6.96
CA LEU A 21 3.23 7.05 6.98
C LEU A 21 3.20 8.38 7.76
N TYR A 22 2.03 8.97 7.97
CA TYR A 22 1.86 10.20 8.75
C TYR A 22 1.98 9.91 10.26
N PRO A 23 2.57 10.82 11.08
CA PRO A 23 3.25 12.09 10.73
C PRO A 23 4.75 11.97 10.44
N GLU A 24 5.29 10.76 10.37
CA GLU A 24 6.74 10.51 10.35
C GLU A 24 7.44 11.01 9.08
N ASP A 25 6.75 10.90 7.93
CA ASP A 25 7.26 11.17 6.59
C ASP A 25 6.32 12.08 5.77
N ASP A 26 6.89 12.86 4.85
CA ASP A 26 6.14 13.70 3.90
C ASP A 26 5.76 12.86 2.67
N VAL A 27 4.48 12.87 2.26
CA VAL A 27 3.94 11.91 1.30
C VAL A 27 3.34 12.63 0.09
N GLU A 28 3.94 12.43 -1.09
CA GLU A 28 3.39 12.90 -2.35
C GLU A 28 2.60 11.78 -3.05
N LEU A 29 1.33 12.03 -3.36
CA LEU A 29 0.42 11.04 -3.93
C LEU A 29 0.26 11.21 -5.43
N ARG A 30 0.46 10.12 -6.18
CA ARG A 30 0.22 10.01 -7.63
C ARG A 30 -0.61 8.76 -7.93
N ASP A 31 -1.42 8.82 -8.97
CA ASP A 31 -2.25 7.73 -9.50
C ASP A 31 -1.67 7.09 -10.77
N ALA A 32 -0.68 7.73 -11.40
CA ALA A 32 0.06 7.21 -12.55
C ALA A 32 1.57 7.50 -12.41
N ILE A 33 2.39 6.76 -13.16
CA ILE A 33 3.83 6.98 -13.24
C ILE A 33 4.08 8.26 -14.05
N PRO A 34 4.68 9.32 -13.46
CA PRO A 34 4.94 10.57 -14.19
C PRO A 34 6.05 10.39 -15.23
N GLU A 35 5.90 11.02 -16.39
CA GLU A 35 6.90 11.03 -17.47
C GLU A 35 8.21 11.70 -17.06
N SER A 36 8.13 12.70 -16.19
CA SER A 36 9.28 13.38 -15.59
C SER A 36 9.10 13.49 -14.09
N LEU A 37 10.16 13.19 -13.35
CA LEU A 37 10.22 13.27 -11.90
C LEU A 37 11.54 13.92 -11.49
N ASN A 38 11.50 14.94 -10.64
CA ASN A 38 12.72 15.41 -9.99
C ASN A 38 13.09 14.43 -8.86
N VAL A 39 13.81 13.38 -9.24
CA VAL A 39 14.23 12.27 -8.38
C VAL A 39 14.90 12.73 -7.08
N LYS A 40 15.57 13.90 -7.08
CA LYS A 40 16.27 14.45 -5.92
C LYS A 40 15.35 14.91 -4.79
N ASP A 41 14.06 15.09 -5.06
CA ASP A 41 13.09 15.56 -4.09
C ASP A 41 12.47 14.41 -3.26
N PHE A 42 12.91 13.16 -3.46
CA PHE A 42 12.34 11.97 -2.83
C PHE A 42 13.43 11.04 -2.31
N ASP A 43 13.22 10.48 -1.12
CA ASP A 43 14.12 9.49 -0.50
C ASP A 43 13.78 8.05 -0.88
N ALA A 44 12.50 7.77 -1.18
CA ALA A 44 12.01 6.48 -1.66
C ALA A 44 10.69 6.62 -2.43
N VAL A 45 10.34 5.57 -3.17
CA VAL A 45 9.07 5.47 -3.90
C VAL A 45 8.34 4.17 -3.54
N ILE A 46 7.01 4.24 -3.41
CA ILE A 46 6.10 3.12 -3.20
C ILE A 46 5.25 2.98 -4.46
N VAL A 47 5.24 1.79 -5.05
CA VAL A 47 4.59 1.52 -6.35
C VAL A 47 3.55 0.43 -6.16
N GLY A 48 2.27 0.78 -6.35
CA GLY A 48 1.13 -0.12 -6.45
C GLY A 48 1.16 -0.94 -7.74
N ALA A 49 2.09 -1.87 -7.87
CA ALA A 49 2.34 -2.58 -9.13
C ALA A 49 1.12 -3.39 -9.59
N ALA A 50 0.48 -4.16 -8.71
CA ALA A 50 -0.77 -4.87 -9.01
C ALA A 50 -1.87 -3.92 -9.50
N SER A 51 -2.04 -2.79 -8.81
CA SER A 51 -3.05 -1.77 -9.10
C SER A 51 -2.78 -0.98 -10.38
N LEU A 52 -1.51 -0.80 -10.74
CA LEU A 52 -1.06 -0.24 -12.02
C LEU A 52 -1.18 -1.26 -13.15
N GLU A 53 -0.96 -2.56 -12.91
CA GLU A 53 -1.18 -3.63 -13.89
C GLU A 53 -2.67 -3.72 -14.25
N GLU A 54 -3.54 -3.80 -13.24
CA GLU A 54 -5.01 -3.81 -13.38
C GLU A 54 -5.52 -2.64 -14.25
N LYS A 55 -5.00 -1.43 -14.02
CA LYS A 55 -5.41 -0.22 -14.76
C LYS A 55 -4.58 0.05 -16.02
N SER A 56 -3.77 -0.91 -16.48
CA SER A 56 -2.88 -0.78 -17.64
C SER A 56 -1.86 0.38 -17.57
N GLY A 57 -1.62 0.92 -16.37
CA GLY A 57 -0.60 1.93 -16.09
C GLY A 57 0.82 1.34 -15.95
N LEU A 58 0.95 0.04 -15.69
CA LEU A 58 2.25 -0.65 -15.55
C LEU A 58 2.78 -1.20 -16.89
N GLY A 59 2.97 -0.32 -17.88
CA GLY A 59 3.65 -0.71 -19.11
C GLY A 59 5.16 -0.95 -18.90
N GLY A 60 5.81 -1.63 -19.85
CA GLY A 60 7.27 -1.81 -19.84
C GLY A 60 8.06 -0.49 -19.81
N GLN A 61 7.50 0.58 -20.36
CA GLN A 61 8.02 1.95 -20.20
C GLN A 61 7.94 2.44 -18.75
N GLY A 62 6.83 2.20 -18.04
CA GLY A 62 6.70 2.56 -16.62
C GLY A 62 7.73 1.84 -15.74
N ILE A 63 7.90 0.54 -15.95
CA ILE A 63 8.93 -0.26 -15.26
C ILE A 63 10.34 0.29 -15.58
N HIS A 64 10.60 0.67 -16.83
CA HIS A 64 11.87 1.29 -17.23
C HIS A 64 12.10 2.66 -16.55
N THR A 65 11.10 3.54 -16.54
CA THR A 65 11.16 4.86 -15.88
C THR A 65 11.48 4.74 -14.39
N ILE A 66 10.80 3.84 -13.67
CA ILE A 66 11.08 3.58 -12.25
C ILE A 66 12.50 3.03 -12.05
N ARG A 67 12.96 2.12 -12.93
CA ARG A 67 14.35 1.62 -12.91
C ARG A 67 15.38 2.73 -13.16
N VAL A 68 15.07 3.73 -13.99
CA VAL A 68 15.97 4.87 -14.29
C VAL A 68 16.14 5.81 -13.09
N TRP A 69 15.12 5.99 -12.25
CA TRP A 69 15.21 6.87 -11.08
C TRP A 69 16.26 6.43 -10.05
N LYS A 70 16.50 5.11 -9.90
CA LYS A 70 17.42 4.56 -8.88
C LYS A 70 17.10 4.95 -7.43
N LEU A 71 15.82 5.25 -7.15
CA LEU A 71 15.34 5.40 -5.78
C LEU A 71 15.16 4.02 -5.11
N PRO A 72 15.36 3.91 -3.79
CA PRO A 72 14.83 2.80 -3.01
C PRO A 72 13.33 2.65 -3.29
N THR A 73 12.92 1.46 -3.72
CA THR A 73 11.57 1.23 -4.24
C THR A 73 10.87 0.14 -3.43
N ILE A 74 9.69 0.44 -2.88
CA ILE A 74 8.76 -0.58 -2.38
C ILE A 74 7.81 -0.93 -3.53
N TRP A 75 7.70 -2.22 -3.84
CA TRP A 75 6.97 -2.72 -4.98
C TRP A 75 5.84 -3.65 -4.52
N ILE A 76 4.60 -3.26 -4.76
CA ILE A 76 3.39 -3.91 -4.22
C ILE A 76 2.75 -4.79 -5.30
N GLU A 77 2.91 -6.10 -5.16
CA GLU A 77 2.40 -7.12 -6.10
C GLU A 77 1.21 -7.90 -5.53
N ASP A 78 0.47 -8.55 -6.41
CA ASP A 78 -0.54 -9.52 -6.01
C ASP A 78 0.11 -10.88 -5.68
N GLU A 79 -0.63 -11.79 -5.07
CA GLU A 79 -0.19 -13.17 -4.88
C GLU A 79 0.05 -13.91 -6.21
N SER A 80 -0.73 -13.55 -7.25
CA SER A 80 -0.86 -14.28 -8.53
C SER A 80 0.18 -13.90 -9.59
N SER A 81 0.61 -12.64 -9.65
CA SER A 81 1.49 -12.10 -10.69
C SER A 81 2.57 -11.21 -10.08
N GLY A 82 3.79 -11.32 -10.62
CA GLY A 82 4.89 -10.45 -10.23
C GLY A 82 5.89 -10.27 -11.37
N GLN A 83 6.05 -9.03 -11.84
CA GLN A 83 7.09 -8.62 -12.78
C GLN A 83 7.94 -7.49 -12.17
N ALA A 84 8.36 -7.70 -10.93
CA ALA A 84 9.20 -6.77 -10.19
C ALA A 84 10.47 -6.36 -10.95
N PRO A 85 10.92 -5.10 -10.80
CA PRO A 85 12.20 -4.66 -11.31
C PRO A 85 13.34 -5.41 -10.58
N SER A 86 14.09 -6.21 -11.33
CA SER A 86 15.23 -6.99 -10.84
C SER A 86 16.40 -6.08 -10.42
N ARG A 87 16.38 -5.60 -9.18
CA ARG A 87 17.41 -4.75 -8.55
C ARG A 87 17.46 -4.96 -7.04
N ASP A 88 18.65 -4.80 -6.46
CA ASP A 88 18.89 -4.96 -5.02
C ASP A 88 18.23 -3.88 -4.14
N ASP A 89 17.92 -2.71 -4.71
CA ASP A 89 17.28 -1.57 -4.02
C ASP A 89 15.73 -1.68 -3.94
N VAL A 90 15.16 -2.82 -4.34
CA VAL A 90 13.71 -3.03 -4.46
C VAL A 90 13.23 -4.00 -3.38
N VAL A 91 12.29 -3.55 -2.55
CA VAL A 91 11.61 -4.40 -1.56
C VAL A 91 10.23 -4.76 -2.09
N ILE A 92 10.03 -6.04 -2.41
CA ILE A 92 8.74 -6.56 -2.87
C ILE A 92 7.86 -6.85 -1.65
N LEU A 93 6.62 -6.34 -1.68
CA LEU A 93 5.54 -6.66 -0.75
C LEU A 93 4.40 -7.28 -1.54
N LYS A 94 3.83 -8.37 -1.01
CA LYS A 94 2.63 -8.98 -1.56
C LYS A 94 1.37 -8.49 -0.85
N GLN A 95 0.29 -8.33 -1.59
CA GLN A 95 -1.04 -8.09 -1.03
C GLN A 95 -1.60 -9.38 -0.39
N PRO A 96 -2.38 -9.29 0.71
CA PRO A 96 -2.70 -8.10 1.48
C PRO A 96 -1.53 -7.61 2.36
N ILE A 97 -1.32 -6.29 2.41
CA ILE A 97 -0.20 -5.67 3.14
C ILE A 97 -0.65 -5.20 4.52
N SER A 98 0.11 -5.55 5.58
CA SER A 98 -0.07 -4.97 6.92
C SER A 98 0.71 -3.67 7.10
N ARG A 99 0.29 -2.83 8.07
CA ARG A 99 0.98 -1.58 8.38
C ARG A 99 2.42 -1.82 8.83
N GLU A 100 2.66 -2.85 9.64
CA GLU A 100 4.01 -3.18 10.12
C GLU A 100 4.91 -3.63 8.96
N ALA A 101 4.38 -4.40 8.01
CA ALA A 101 5.12 -4.84 6.83
C ALA A 101 5.55 -3.65 5.96
N LEU A 102 4.64 -2.69 5.71
CA LEU A 102 4.91 -1.46 4.97
C LEU A 102 6.01 -0.62 5.63
N LEU A 103 5.89 -0.34 6.93
CA LEU A 103 6.87 0.45 7.68
C LEU A 103 8.22 -0.26 7.80
N THR A 104 8.22 -1.59 7.95
CA THR A 104 9.44 -2.39 7.97
C THR A 104 10.15 -2.39 6.62
N ALA A 105 9.41 -2.46 5.52
CA ALA A 105 9.95 -2.32 4.16
C ALA A 105 10.56 -0.93 3.95
N LEU A 106 9.85 0.14 4.35
CA LEU A 106 10.35 1.51 4.25
C LEU A 106 11.61 1.74 5.09
N GLY A 107 11.62 1.23 6.33
CA GLY A 107 12.79 1.26 7.20
C GLY A 107 14.01 0.53 6.62
N LYS A 108 13.81 -0.53 5.82
CA LYS A 108 14.87 -1.22 5.07
C LYS A 108 15.35 -0.40 3.87
N CYS A 109 14.43 0.05 3.01
CA CYS A 109 14.73 0.90 1.85
C CYS A 109 15.58 2.13 2.23
N LEU A 110 15.23 2.78 3.34
CA LEU A 110 15.89 4.00 3.80
C LEU A 110 17.12 3.75 4.70
N ARG A 111 17.46 2.49 5.04
CA ARG A 111 18.71 2.09 5.70
C ARG A 111 19.70 1.38 4.75
N ALA A 112 19.27 1.04 3.53
CA ALA A 112 20.14 0.41 2.54
C ALA A 112 21.34 1.31 2.19
N PRO A 113 22.55 0.76 1.97
CA PRO A 113 23.80 1.53 1.89
C PRO A 113 23.95 2.44 0.66
N GLY A 114 22.94 2.52 -0.22
CA GLY A 114 22.83 3.53 -1.28
C GLY A 114 22.06 4.80 -0.88
N SER A 115 21.22 4.74 0.17
CA SER A 115 20.47 5.89 0.68
C SER A 115 21.34 6.70 1.65
N LYS A 116 21.65 7.96 1.30
CA LYS A 116 22.56 8.82 2.08
C LYS A 116 21.91 9.39 3.35
N ARG A 117 21.62 8.52 4.32
CA ARG A 117 21.44 8.96 5.71
C ARG A 117 22.80 9.10 6.38
N ASN A 118 23.32 10.33 6.42
CA ASN A 118 24.39 10.71 7.33
C ASN A 118 23.86 10.63 8.78
N GLY A 119 24.00 9.48 9.41
CA GLY A 119 23.54 9.22 10.77
C GLY A 119 23.91 7.80 11.20
N ALA A 120 25.04 7.68 11.90
CA ALA A 120 25.49 6.40 12.44
C ALA A 120 24.48 5.87 13.47
N VAL A 121 24.13 4.58 13.39
CA VAL A 121 24.76 3.53 14.23
C VAL A 121 24.71 2.22 13.43
N ALA A 122 25.86 1.57 13.30
CA ALA A 122 25.93 0.19 12.86
C ALA A 122 26.02 -0.69 14.10
N GLU A 123 25.07 -1.62 14.27
CA GLU A 123 25.34 -2.86 14.99
C GLU A 123 25.11 -4.01 14.01
N ARG A 124 26.18 -4.78 13.81
CA ARG A 124 26.14 -6.07 13.16
C ARG A 124 26.02 -7.08 14.30
N GLU A 125 25.13 -8.06 14.17
CA GLU A 125 25.43 -9.37 14.75
C GLU A 125 25.49 -10.41 13.65
N ASP A 126 26.50 -11.25 13.82
CA ASP A 126 26.89 -12.33 12.92
C ASP A 126 26.06 -13.58 13.23
N GLY A 127 26.30 -14.68 12.52
CA GLY A 127 25.59 -15.95 12.76
C GLY A 127 25.98 -16.64 14.09
N PRO A 128 25.49 -17.86 14.39
CA PRO A 128 25.29 -18.91 13.37
C PRO A 128 24.09 -19.87 13.55
N ARG A 129 23.70 -20.49 12.41
CA ARG A 129 23.00 -21.79 12.38
C ARG A 129 24.00 -22.92 12.70
N PRO A 130 23.56 -23.98 13.39
CA PRO A 130 22.87 -25.10 12.72
C PRO A 130 21.42 -25.26 13.27
N SER A 131 20.67 -26.37 13.27
CA SER A 131 20.96 -27.80 13.02
C SER A 131 19.72 -28.59 12.54
N LYS A 132 19.71 -29.91 12.75
CA LYS A 132 18.67 -30.91 12.44
C LYS A 132 18.09 -31.53 13.73
N GLU A 133 16.79 -31.79 13.76
CA GLU A 133 16.23 -33.11 14.14
C GLU A 133 14.84 -33.29 13.48
N ALA A 134 14.21 -34.47 13.60
CA ALA A 134 13.29 -35.01 12.61
C ALA A 134 11.84 -35.25 13.07
N ALA A 135 10.94 -35.23 12.07
CA ALA A 135 9.69 -35.99 11.95
C ALA A 135 8.62 -35.90 13.07
N LYS A 136 7.43 -35.39 12.69
CA LYS A 136 6.23 -36.22 12.47
C LYS A 136 5.05 -35.43 11.85
N LYS A 137 4.39 -36.03 10.84
CA LYS A 137 2.96 -35.77 10.54
C LYS A 137 2.11 -36.56 11.57
N PRO A 138 0.86 -36.15 11.87
CA PRO A 138 -0.26 -36.43 10.97
C PRO A 138 -1.16 -35.21 10.70
N ALA A 139 -2.10 -35.37 9.76
CA ALA A 139 -3.11 -34.38 9.42
C ALA A 139 -4.29 -34.39 10.39
N SER A 140 -4.97 -33.25 10.53
CA SER A 140 -6.43 -33.21 10.71
C SER A 140 -6.98 -31.95 10.06
N ALA A 141 -7.99 -32.11 9.21
CA ALA A 141 -8.86 -31.00 8.85
C ALA A 141 -9.72 -30.61 10.06
N THR A 142 -10.16 -29.35 10.13
CA THR A 142 -11.46 -28.90 10.68
C THR A 142 -11.63 -27.40 10.41
N THR A 143 -12.42 -27.11 9.38
CA THR A 143 -13.45 -26.06 9.33
C THR A 143 -13.04 -24.59 9.50
N GLU A 144 -13.08 -23.88 8.38
CA GLU A 144 -13.30 -22.43 8.32
C GLU A 144 -14.57 -22.04 9.10
N SER A 145 -14.44 -21.10 10.03
CA SER A 145 -15.60 -20.36 10.57
C SER A 145 -15.47 -18.90 10.15
N ALA A 146 -15.80 -18.64 8.89
CA ALA A 146 -15.98 -17.28 8.40
C ALA A 146 -17.06 -16.59 9.24
N LYS A 147 -16.67 -15.56 10.00
CA LYS A 147 -17.62 -14.71 10.72
C LYS A 147 -18.28 -13.76 9.74
N PHE A 148 -19.40 -14.20 9.17
CA PHE A 148 -20.29 -13.32 8.43
C PHE A 148 -20.85 -12.26 9.38
N ILE A 149 -20.80 -10.99 8.96
CA ILE A 149 -21.48 -9.88 9.62
C ILE A 149 -22.81 -9.71 8.90
N GLU A 150 -23.91 -10.02 9.59
CA GLU A 150 -25.26 -9.78 9.10
C GLU A 150 -25.60 -8.30 9.32
N LEU A 151 -25.62 -7.51 8.25
CA LEU A 151 -26.11 -6.13 8.31
C LEU A 151 -27.64 -6.14 8.24
N VAL A 152 -28.27 -5.91 9.39
CA VAL A 152 -29.71 -5.68 9.48
C VAL A 152 -30.01 -4.23 9.10
N ASP A 153 -30.86 -4.03 8.09
CA ASP A 153 -31.26 -2.70 7.64
C ASP A 153 -32.31 -2.13 8.62
N VAL A 154 -31.86 -1.31 9.58
CA VAL A 154 -32.74 -0.67 10.57
C VAL A 154 -33.42 0.52 9.90
N VAL A 155 -34.52 0.24 9.22
CA VAL A 155 -35.46 1.27 8.76
C VAL A 155 -36.17 1.85 9.97
N GLU A 156 -35.67 2.98 10.48
CA GLU A 156 -36.41 3.80 11.43
C GLU A 156 -37.56 4.48 10.69
N GLU A 157 -38.75 3.86 10.69
CA GLU A 157 -39.99 4.48 10.23
C GLU A 157 -40.33 5.68 11.11
N GLY A 158 -39.85 6.86 10.71
CA GLY A 158 -40.23 8.13 11.32
C GLY A 158 -41.76 8.32 11.24
N PRO A 159 -42.43 8.71 12.34
CA PRO A 159 -43.88 8.79 12.39
C PRO A 159 -44.42 9.84 11.41
N GLY A 160 -45.29 9.38 10.51
CA GLY A 160 -45.88 10.20 9.47
C GLY A 160 -46.93 11.23 9.93
N ASP A 161 -47.33 12.05 8.95
CA ASP A 161 -48.46 12.98 8.92
C ASP A 161 -48.46 14.20 9.86
N LYS A 162 -48.22 15.37 9.23
CA LYS A 162 -49.33 16.32 9.00
C LYS A 162 -49.15 17.17 7.74
N LYS A 163 -50.06 16.97 6.78
CA LYS A 163 -50.18 17.77 5.55
C LYS A 163 -50.68 19.18 5.85
N ASN A 164 -49.84 20.21 5.72
CA ASN A 164 -50.30 21.60 5.62
C ASN A 164 -50.49 22.02 4.15
N LYS A 165 -51.69 21.78 3.62
CA LYS A 165 -52.09 22.15 2.26
C LYS A 165 -52.85 23.49 2.25
N THR A 166 -52.12 24.60 2.26
CA THR A 166 -52.72 25.93 2.01
C THR A 166 -52.58 26.32 0.54
N GLN A 167 -53.49 25.85 -0.30
CA GLN A 167 -53.54 26.27 -1.71
C GLN A 167 -54.08 27.72 -1.81
N LYS A 168 -53.20 28.66 -2.13
CA LYS A 168 -53.60 29.95 -2.71
C LYS A 168 -54.30 29.70 -4.06
N LYS A 169 -55.58 30.04 -4.18
CA LYS A 169 -56.26 30.22 -5.48
C LYS A 169 -56.77 31.66 -5.58
N LYS A 170 -56.38 32.36 -6.65
CA LYS A 170 -56.99 33.61 -7.09
C LYS A 170 -58.21 33.32 -7.97
N LYS A 171 -59.30 34.05 -7.72
CA LYS A 171 -60.38 34.50 -8.63
C LYS A 171 -61.44 35.17 -7.74
N ASN A 172 -62.04 36.31 -8.07
CA ASN A 172 -61.82 37.22 -9.21
C ASN A 172 -61.15 38.53 -8.74
#